data_AF-M4BP03-F1
#
_entry.id   AF-M4BP03-F1
#
_cell.length_a   1.000
_cell.length_b   1.000
_cell.length_c   1.000
_cell.angle_alpha   90.00
_cell.angle_beta   90.00
_cell.angle_gamma   90.00
#
_symmetry.space_group_name_H-M   'P 1'
#
loop_
_entity.id
_entity.type
_entity.pdbx_description
1 polymer ?
#
loop_
_entity_poly.entity_id
_entity_poly.type
_entity_poly.pdbx_seq_one_letter_code
_entity_poly.pdbx_strand_id
1 'polypeptide(L)'
;MSPWSAQRVSLISVSELDIDLFYHHFSKPKGYIFPVQLGKVRPPPESSWSSQLITSTKIEQFYDQRPWDLYDQTIHPISFKPSGWFEKLVEAYEGFVDSHRQALWESTHFLWISAEQHKTDPGLAAFARARRQRRSRADPRWKRVLQLILQGMIDGLCDLDILLDPMFLHFPRPNEARVWYPGLSVQRTNIPNLITALSIDHAIERWRNQFHPWLASHPGSSLPRLVGKFFDRE
;
A
#
# COMPACT_ATOMS: atom_id res chain seq x y z
N MET A 1 -15.48 -7.08 -13.79
CA MET A 1 -14.59 -6.22 -14.61
C MET A 1 -13.20 -6.85 -14.63
N SER A 2 -12.53 -6.86 -15.79
CA SER A 2 -11.14 -7.31 -15.86
C SER A 2 -10.23 -6.31 -15.13
N PRO A 3 -9.31 -6.76 -14.26
CA PRO A 3 -8.44 -5.86 -13.51
C PRO A 3 -7.50 -5.06 -14.42
N TRP A 4 -7.01 -5.63 -15.52
CA TRP A 4 -6.24 -4.90 -16.54
C TRP A 4 -6.99 -4.78 -17.86
N SER A 5 -6.63 -3.75 -18.65
CA SER A 5 -7.04 -3.66 -20.05
C SER A 5 -6.41 -4.80 -20.85
N ALA A 6 -7.24 -5.63 -21.50
CA ALA A 6 -6.79 -6.75 -22.30
C ALA A 6 -5.81 -6.32 -23.40
N GLN A 7 -6.12 -5.21 -24.10
CA GLN A 7 -5.25 -4.63 -25.11
C GLN A 7 -3.89 -4.20 -24.55
N ARG A 8 -3.85 -3.71 -23.31
CA ARG A 8 -2.59 -3.27 -22.68
C ARG A 8 -1.72 -4.44 -22.26
N VAL A 9 -2.32 -5.53 -21.80
CA VAL A 9 -1.61 -6.75 -21.38
C VAL A 9 -1.18 -7.56 -22.60
N SER A 10 -2.00 -7.64 -23.65
CA SER A 10 -1.71 -8.43 -24.85
C SER A 10 -0.53 -7.91 -25.68
N LEU A 11 -0.10 -6.67 -25.44
CA LEU A 11 1.01 -6.04 -26.18
C LEU A 11 2.37 -6.25 -25.50
N ILE A 12 2.43 -6.99 -24.40
CA ILE A 12 3.65 -7.14 -23.60
C ILE A 12 3.93 -8.61 -23.38
N SER A 13 5.09 -9.06 -23.84
CA SER A 13 5.60 -10.38 -23.47
C SER A 13 6.14 -10.36 -22.05
N VAL A 14 5.98 -11.46 -21.31
CA VAL A 14 6.63 -11.65 -20.00
C VAL A 14 8.16 -11.52 -20.12
N SER A 15 8.73 -11.93 -21.25
CA SER A 15 10.18 -11.79 -21.52
C SER A 15 10.65 -10.34 -21.69
N GLU A 16 9.73 -9.41 -21.95
CA GLU A 16 10.00 -7.97 -22.14
C GLU A 16 9.71 -7.15 -20.87
N LEU A 17 9.14 -7.78 -19.83
CA LEU A 17 8.91 -7.14 -18.54
C LEU A 17 10.22 -7.08 -17.75
N ASP A 18 10.84 -5.89 -17.71
CA ASP A 18 11.83 -5.60 -16.68
C ASP A 18 11.16 -5.30 -15.33
N ILE A 19 11.96 -5.29 -14.26
CA ILE A 19 11.46 -5.09 -12.90
C ILE A 19 10.85 -3.71 -12.66
N ASP A 20 11.34 -2.67 -13.35
CA ASP A 20 10.86 -1.30 -13.19
C ASP A 20 9.52 -1.10 -13.90
N LEU A 21 9.39 -1.64 -15.11
CA LEU A 21 8.14 -1.71 -15.86
C LEU A 21 7.09 -2.50 -15.06
N PHE A 22 7.47 -3.68 -14.56
CA PHE A 22 6.60 -4.51 -13.72
C PHE A 22 6.15 -3.75 -12.47
N TYR A 23 7.09 -3.18 -11.72
CA TYR A 23 6.82 -2.45 -10.48
C TYR A 23 5.91 -1.23 -10.71
N HIS A 24 6.21 -0.39 -11.70
CA HIS A 24 5.51 0.88 -11.89
C HIS A 24 4.15 0.72 -12.58
N HIS A 25 3.96 -0.30 -13.41
CA HIS A 25 2.80 -0.39 -14.31
C HIS A 25 1.93 -1.63 -14.11
N PHE A 26 2.52 -2.78 -13.76
CA PHE A 26 1.84 -4.07 -13.80
C PHE A 26 1.62 -4.72 -12.44
N SER A 27 2.33 -4.27 -11.40
CA SER A 27 2.18 -4.76 -10.02
C SER A 27 0.75 -4.70 -9.46
N LYS A 28 -0.08 -3.80 -9.99
CA LYS A 28 -1.53 -3.74 -9.78
C LYS A 28 -2.21 -2.88 -10.85
N PRO A 29 -3.54 -2.95 -11.02
CA PRO A 29 -4.24 -1.98 -11.83
C PRO A 29 -4.24 -0.59 -11.18
N LYS A 30 -4.35 0.44 -12.03
CA LYS A 30 -4.54 1.80 -11.57
C LYS A 30 -5.92 1.92 -10.91
N GLY A 31 -5.98 2.52 -9.72
CA GLY A 31 -7.26 2.70 -9.03
C GLY A 31 -7.79 1.45 -8.32
N TYR A 32 -7.03 0.35 -8.32
CA TYR A 32 -7.50 -0.93 -7.80
C TYR A 32 -7.72 -0.92 -6.29
N ILE A 33 -6.67 -0.60 -5.52
CA ILE A 33 -6.75 -0.43 -4.06
C ILE A 33 -6.94 1.04 -3.71
N PHE A 34 -6.14 1.91 -4.34
CA PHE A 34 -6.05 3.32 -3.98
C PHE A 34 -6.86 4.19 -4.94
N PRO A 35 -7.74 5.07 -4.44
CA PRO A 35 -8.47 6.01 -5.30
C PRO A 35 -7.54 6.83 -6.19
N VAL A 36 -7.92 7.02 -7.46
CA VAL A 36 -7.15 7.86 -8.40
C VAL A 36 -7.41 9.33 -8.08
N GLN A 37 -6.34 10.10 -7.96
CA GLN A 37 -6.41 11.55 -7.82
C GLN A 37 -6.42 12.21 -9.19
N LEU A 38 -7.50 12.94 -9.50
CA LEU A 38 -7.65 13.68 -10.74
C LEU A 38 -7.11 15.11 -10.55
N GLY A 39 -6.16 15.51 -11.39
CA GLY A 39 -5.60 16.87 -11.39
C GLY A 39 -4.54 17.13 -10.32
N LYS A 40 -4.18 18.42 -10.14
CA LYS A 40 -3.21 18.84 -9.11
C LYS A 40 -3.86 18.74 -7.74
N VAL A 41 -3.29 17.91 -6.87
CA VAL A 41 -3.69 17.82 -5.46
C VAL A 41 -3.32 19.12 -4.76
N ARG A 42 -4.33 19.91 -4.39
CA ARG A 42 -4.17 21.06 -3.50
C ARG A 42 -4.50 20.64 -2.08
N PRO A 43 -3.82 21.18 -1.05
CA PRO A 43 -4.24 20.98 0.32
C PRO A 43 -5.68 21.47 0.50
N PRO A 44 -6.52 20.73 1.24
CA PRO A 44 -7.84 21.21 1.60
C PRO A 44 -7.71 22.43 2.53
N PRO A 45 -8.76 23.26 2.68
CA PRO A 45 -8.74 24.39 3.60
C PRO A 45 -8.34 23.95 5.01
N GLU A 46 -7.52 24.71 5.72
CA GLU A 46 -7.08 24.34 7.08
C GLU A 46 -8.25 24.16 8.06
N SER A 47 -9.37 24.86 7.81
CA SER A 47 -10.62 24.71 8.57
C SER A 47 -11.40 23.42 8.31
N SER A 48 -10.92 22.53 7.44
CA SER A 48 -11.61 21.28 7.09
C SER A 48 -10.98 20.03 7.70
N TRP A 49 -9.84 20.17 8.37
CA TRP A 49 -9.11 19.06 8.98
C TRP A 49 -8.32 19.53 10.20
N SER A 50 -7.92 18.60 11.06
CA SER A 50 -7.26 18.89 12.33
C SER A 50 -5.75 19.15 12.14
N SER A 51 -5.39 20.22 11.43
CA SER A 51 -3.98 20.58 11.11
C SER A 51 -3.11 20.81 12.35
N GLN A 52 -3.70 21.24 13.46
CA GLN A 52 -3.07 21.42 14.76
C GLN A 52 -2.62 20.11 15.43
N LEU A 53 -2.96 18.95 14.85
CA LEU A 53 -2.40 17.66 15.26
C LEU A 53 -1.01 17.41 14.66
N ILE A 54 -0.60 18.17 13.64
CA ILE A 54 0.69 18.04 12.97
C ILE A 54 1.76 18.84 13.72
N THR A 55 2.27 18.23 14.78
CA THR A 55 3.39 18.72 15.61
C THR A 55 4.30 17.54 15.92
N SER A 56 5.60 17.77 16.14
CA SER A 56 6.54 16.69 16.45
C SER A 56 6.08 15.82 17.62
N THR A 57 5.69 16.45 18.74
CA THR A 57 5.26 15.73 19.95
C THR A 57 4.06 14.81 19.70
N LYS A 58 3.04 15.30 18.98
CA LYS A 58 1.84 14.49 18.72
C LYS A 58 2.11 13.36 17.73
N ILE A 59 3.00 13.58 16.76
CA ILE A 59 3.41 12.53 15.82
C ILE A 59 4.24 11.46 16.55
N GLU A 60 5.15 11.86 17.43
CA GLU A 60 5.94 10.93 18.25
C GLU A 60 5.04 10.05 19.11
N GLN A 61 4.15 10.66 19.91
CA GLN A 61 3.16 9.93 20.72
C GLN A 61 2.28 8.99 19.89
N PHE A 62 1.95 9.39 18.66
CA PHE A 62 1.18 8.56 17.74
C PHE A 62 1.99 7.38 17.19
N TYR A 63 3.28 7.57 16.91
CA TYR A 63 4.16 6.53 16.41
C TYR A 63 4.56 5.52 17.50
N ASP A 64 4.58 5.93 18.77
CA ASP A 64 4.75 5.04 19.91
C ASP A 64 3.62 3.99 20.02
N GLN A 65 2.43 4.31 19.50
CA GLN A 65 1.29 3.39 19.41
C GLN A 65 1.42 2.39 18.25
N ARG A 66 2.47 2.51 17.42
CA ARG A 66 2.79 1.58 16.33
C ARG A 66 1.59 1.27 15.43
N PRO A 67 0.95 2.28 14.81
CA PRO A 67 -0.29 2.09 14.03
C PRO A 67 -0.15 1.13 12.83
N TRP A 68 1.06 0.74 12.44
CA TRP A 68 1.33 -0.24 11.41
C TRP A 68 1.28 -1.70 11.89
N ASP A 69 1.21 -1.97 13.19
CA ASP A 69 1.10 -3.34 13.73
C ASP A 69 -0.23 -4.01 13.35
N LEU A 70 -1.20 -3.27 12.78
CA LEU A 70 -2.37 -3.88 12.13
C LEU A 70 -2.00 -4.88 11.01
N TYR A 71 -0.80 -4.73 10.44
CA TYR A 71 -0.26 -5.65 9.42
C TYR A 71 0.46 -6.86 10.01
N ASP A 72 0.51 -7.03 11.34
CA ASP A 72 1.05 -8.24 11.98
C ASP A 72 0.05 -9.41 11.89
N GLN A 73 -1.21 -9.15 11.54
CA GLN A 73 -2.20 -10.19 11.30
C GLN A 73 -1.85 -11.00 10.05
N THR A 74 -1.69 -12.32 10.21
CA THR A 74 -1.50 -13.24 9.09
C THR A 74 -2.73 -13.26 8.18
N ILE A 75 -2.49 -13.06 6.87
CA ILE A 75 -3.51 -13.16 5.82
C ILE A 75 -3.16 -14.35 4.95
N HIS A 76 -4.00 -15.38 4.98
CA HIS A 76 -3.83 -16.52 4.10
C HIS A 76 -4.23 -16.15 2.67
N PRO A 77 -3.42 -16.52 1.66
CA PRO A 77 -3.77 -16.29 0.28
C PRO A 77 -5.04 -17.08 -0.07
N ILE A 78 -5.89 -16.46 -0.86
CA ILE A 78 -7.15 -17.05 -1.33
C ILE A 78 -7.06 -17.48 -2.80
N SER A 79 -6.03 -17.03 -3.52
CA SER A 79 -5.84 -17.28 -4.95
C SER A 79 -4.97 -18.50 -5.22
N PHE A 80 -4.14 -18.91 -4.26
CA PHE A 80 -3.16 -19.99 -4.41
C PHE A 80 -2.93 -20.71 -3.09
N LYS A 81 -2.41 -21.95 -3.16
CA LYS A 81 -1.99 -22.70 -1.98
C LYS A 81 -0.51 -22.40 -1.70
N PRO A 82 -0.11 -22.09 -0.46
CA PRO A 82 1.30 -21.98 -0.07
C PRO A 82 2.01 -23.34 -0.11
N SER A 83 2.33 -23.85 -1.29
CA SER A 83 3.14 -25.04 -1.50
C SER A 83 4.17 -24.81 -2.59
N GLY A 84 5.25 -25.59 -2.56
CA GLY A 84 6.25 -25.60 -3.63
C GLY A 84 6.89 -24.23 -3.84
N TRP A 85 6.70 -23.65 -5.02
CA TRP A 85 7.22 -22.32 -5.31
C TRP A 85 6.48 -21.20 -4.56
N PHE A 86 5.17 -21.35 -4.32
CA PHE A 86 4.37 -20.35 -3.63
C PHE A 86 4.74 -20.20 -2.16
N GLU A 87 5.22 -21.27 -1.51
CA GLU A 87 5.72 -21.20 -0.13
C GLU A 87 6.93 -20.24 -0.03
N LYS A 88 7.90 -20.37 -0.95
CA LYS A 88 9.06 -19.47 -1.03
C LYS A 88 8.66 -18.01 -1.31
N LEU A 89 7.62 -17.81 -2.13
CA LEU A 89 7.08 -16.48 -2.38
C LEU A 89 6.46 -15.88 -1.12
N VAL A 90 5.66 -16.66 -0.40
CA VAL A 90 5.03 -16.24 0.87
C VAL A 90 6.09 -15.88 1.89
N GLU A 91 7.09 -16.73 2.11
CA GLU A 91 8.20 -16.46 3.04
C GLU A 91 8.95 -15.17 2.69
N ALA A 92 9.28 -14.97 1.41
CA ALA A 92 9.96 -13.76 0.95
C ALA A 92 9.10 -12.50 1.16
N TYR A 93 7.80 -12.61 0.94
CA TYR A 93 6.85 -11.52 1.13
C TYR A 93 6.63 -11.19 2.61
N GLU A 94 6.39 -12.19 3.45
CA GLU A 94 6.22 -12.01 4.89
C GLU A 94 7.47 -11.42 5.52
N GLY A 95 8.66 -11.89 5.14
CA GLY A 95 9.93 -11.28 5.56
C GLY A 95 10.09 -9.82 5.11
N PHE A 96 9.55 -9.46 3.94
CA PHE A 96 9.49 -8.06 3.51
C PHE A 96 8.54 -7.23 4.39
N VAL A 97 7.32 -7.72 4.64
CA VAL A 97 6.31 -7.03 5.46
C VAL A 97 6.82 -6.85 6.88
N ASP A 98 7.37 -7.89 7.52
CA ASP A 98 7.91 -7.78 8.88
C ASP A 98 8.95 -6.66 8.97
N SER A 99 9.91 -6.62 8.05
CA SER A 99 10.96 -5.60 8.06
C SER A 99 10.50 -4.20 7.62
N HIS A 100 9.39 -4.06 6.89
CA HIS A 100 9.03 -2.79 6.21
C HIS A 100 7.55 -2.37 6.36
N ARG A 101 6.77 -3.00 7.24
CA ARG A 101 5.35 -2.67 7.49
C ARG A 101 5.10 -1.20 7.81
N GLN A 102 6.02 -0.57 8.54
CA GLN A 102 5.94 0.88 8.80
C GLN A 102 5.98 1.67 7.48
N ALA A 103 6.89 1.35 6.56
CA ALA A 103 6.98 2.04 5.28
C ALA A 103 5.74 1.80 4.39
N LEU A 104 5.17 0.59 4.45
CA LEU A 104 3.89 0.24 3.79
C LEU A 104 2.75 1.09 4.34
N TRP A 105 2.60 1.12 5.67
CA TRP A 105 1.56 1.90 6.34
C TRP A 105 1.68 3.40 6.06
N GLU A 106 2.88 3.96 6.17
CA GLU A 106 3.12 5.38 5.91
C GLU A 106 2.92 5.75 4.42
N SER A 107 2.89 4.76 3.52
CA SER A 107 2.66 5.03 2.09
C SER A 107 1.23 5.43 1.79
N THR A 108 0.26 4.99 2.59
CA THR A 108 -1.17 5.32 2.49
C THR A 108 -1.63 6.34 3.55
N HIS A 109 -0.80 6.57 4.55
CA HIS A 109 -0.99 7.52 5.65
C HIS A 109 0.05 8.65 5.61
N PHE A 110 0.27 9.23 4.42
CA PHE A 110 1.23 10.33 4.27
C PHE A 110 0.68 11.58 4.97
N LEU A 111 1.16 11.89 6.17
CA LEU A 111 0.81 13.13 6.85
C LEU A 111 1.27 14.35 6.06
N TRP A 112 0.37 15.30 5.82
CA TRP A 112 0.71 16.57 5.20
C TRP A 112 1.44 17.47 6.20
N ILE A 113 2.68 17.86 5.85
CA ILE A 113 3.50 18.81 6.61
C ILE A 113 3.77 20.00 5.69
N SER A 114 3.35 21.19 6.11
CA SER A 114 3.53 22.40 5.32
C SER A 114 5.00 22.84 5.28
N ALA A 115 5.36 23.67 4.30
CA ALA A 115 6.71 24.25 4.23
C ALA A 115 7.03 25.09 5.48
N GLU A 116 6.03 25.70 6.09
CA GLU A 116 6.21 26.50 7.31
C GLU A 116 6.42 25.61 8.53
N GLN A 117 5.65 24.53 8.68
CA GLN A 117 5.87 23.52 9.72
C GLN A 117 7.26 22.89 9.61
N HIS A 118 7.74 22.66 8.39
CA HIS A 118 9.11 22.18 8.17
C HIS A 118 10.20 23.14 8.64
N LYS A 119 9.97 24.45 8.54
CA LYS A 119 10.93 25.47 8.98
C LYS A 119 10.89 25.70 10.48
N THR A 120 9.69 25.65 11.06
CA THR A 120 9.44 26.05 12.45
C THR A 120 9.55 24.89 13.44
N ASP A 121 9.41 23.64 12.98
CA ASP A 121 9.52 22.44 13.82
C ASP A 121 10.58 21.46 13.25
N PRO A 122 11.82 21.47 13.80
CA PRO A 122 12.89 20.58 13.36
C PRO A 122 12.56 19.09 13.48
N GLY A 123 11.70 18.70 14.43
CA GLY A 123 11.29 17.30 14.59
C GLY A 123 10.41 16.84 13.42
N LEU A 124 9.57 17.71 12.85
CA LEU A 124 8.77 17.41 11.65
C LEU A 124 9.66 17.25 10.41
N ALA A 125 10.72 18.05 10.31
CA ALA A 125 11.73 17.89 9.26
C ALA A 125 12.49 16.56 9.40
N ALA A 126 12.90 16.19 10.62
CA ALA A 126 13.53 14.91 10.91
C ALA A 126 12.61 13.73 10.62
N PHE A 127 11.34 13.81 11.04
CA PHE A 127 10.30 12.83 10.76
C PHE A 127 10.14 12.59 9.25
N ALA A 128 9.98 13.65 8.46
CA ALA A 128 9.82 13.51 7.01
C ALA A 128 11.06 12.91 6.34
N ARG A 129 12.27 13.24 6.83
CA ARG A 129 13.51 12.60 6.37
C ARG A 129 13.53 11.10 6.71
N ALA A 130 13.22 10.73 7.95
CA ALA A 130 13.19 9.35 8.41
C ALA A 130 12.17 8.51 7.61
N ARG A 131 10.98 9.07 7.36
CA ARG A 131 9.96 8.46 6.50
C ARG A 131 10.49 8.19 5.08
N ARG A 132 11.12 9.20 4.44
CA ARG A 132 11.72 9.03 3.11
C ARG A 132 12.79 7.93 3.10
N GLN A 133 13.61 7.86 4.15
CA GLN A 133 14.63 6.80 4.28
C GLN A 133 14.01 5.41 4.44
N ARG A 134 13.00 5.25 5.31
CA ARG A 134 12.24 3.99 5.45
C ARG A 134 11.69 3.55 4.10
N ARG A 135 11.08 4.47 3.35
CA ARG A 135 10.57 4.17 2.01
C ARG A 135 11.67 3.72 1.05
N SER A 136 12.76 4.47 0.97
CA SER A 136 13.90 4.16 0.09
C SER A 136 14.53 2.80 0.41
N ARG A 137 14.50 2.35 1.67
CA ARG A 137 14.98 1.02 2.07
C ARG A 137 13.99 -0.10 1.71
N ALA A 138 12.69 0.19 1.75
CA ALA A 138 11.65 -0.77 1.39
C ALA A 138 11.59 -1.05 -0.12
N ASP A 139 11.81 -0.04 -0.97
CA ASP A 139 11.73 -0.20 -2.44
C ASP A 139 12.58 -1.35 -3.01
N PRO A 140 13.90 -1.46 -2.75
CA PRO A 140 14.70 -2.56 -3.29
C PRO A 140 14.30 -3.92 -2.71
N ARG A 141 13.76 -3.97 -1.49
CA ARG A 141 13.29 -5.21 -0.86
C ARG A 141 11.99 -5.68 -1.49
N TRP A 142 11.08 -4.76 -1.77
CA TRP A 142 9.86 -5.06 -2.50
C TRP A 142 10.15 -5.51 -3.93
N LYS A 143 11.09 -4.87 -4.63
CA LYS A 143 11.53 -5.31 -5.97
C LYS A 143 12.05 -6.74 -5.98
N ARG A 144 12.66 -7.24 -4.90
CA ARG A 144 13.08 -8.66 -4.81
C ARG A 144 11.89 -9.63 -4.76
N VAL A 145 10.81 -9.28 -4.05
CA VAL A 145 9.57 -10.07 -4.06
C VAL A 145 8.97 -10.07 -5.47
N LEU A 146 8.94 -8.91 -6.13
CA LEU A 146 8.46 -8.80 -7.50
C LEU A 146 9.34 -9.56 -8.51
N GLN A 147 10.66 -9.65 -8.29
CA GLN A 147 11.55 -10.48 -9.11
C GLN A 147 11.21 -11.97 -9.00
N LEU A 148 10.88 -12.46 -7.79
CA LEU A 148 10.39 -13.83 -7.64
C LEU A 148 9.13 -14.05 -8.46
N ILE A 149 8.13 -13.16 -8.33
CA ILE A 149 6.87 -13.25 -9.09
C ILE A 149 7.13 -13.23 -10.59
N LEU A 150 7.97 -12.32 -11.09
CA LEU A 150 8.33 -12.26 -12.51
C LEU A 150 8.97 -13.58 -12.98
N GLN A 151 9.85 -14.18 -12.17
CA GLN A 151 10.42 -15.49 -12.49
C GLN A 151 9.32 -16.58 -12.52
N GLY A 152 8.40 -16.58 -11.54
CA GLY A 152 7.25 -17.49 -11.56
C GLY A 152 6.34 -17.32 -12.78
N MET A 153 6.24 -16.10 -13.32
CA MET A 153 5.54 -15.85 -14.58
C MET A 153 6.31 -16.42 -15.78
N ILE A 154 7.64 -16.27 -15.82
CA ILE A 154 8.49 -16.85 -16.86
C ILE A 154 8.39 -18.38 -16.87
N ASP A 155 8.37 -18.99 -15.68
CA ASP A 155 8.26 -20.43 -15.50
C ASP A 155 6.81 -20.95 -15.69
N GLY A 156 5.85 -20.05 -15.89
CA GLY A 156 4.44 -20.36 -16.12
C GLY A 156 3.72 -20.95 -14.91
N LEU A 157 4.14 -20.54 -13.70
CA LEU A 157 3.57 -20.89 -12.39
C LEU A 157 2.49 -19.91 -11.92
N CYS A 158 2.56 -18.65 -12.36
CA CYS A 158 1.59 -17.62 -12.02
C CYS A 158 1.49 -16.56 -13.13
N ASP A 159 0.52 -15.65 -13.02
CA ASP A 159 0.38 -14.47 -13.85
C ASP A 159 0.20 -13.21 -12.99
N LEU A 160 0.04 -12.05 -13.64
CA LEU A 160 -0.16 -10.74 -13.02
C LEU A 160 -1.22 -10.72 -11.90
N ASP A 161 -2.28 -11.52 -12.02
CA ASP A 161 -3.38 -11.56 -11.07
C ASP A 161 -3.03 -12.16 -9.70
N ILE A 162 -1.85 -12.76 -9.53
CA ILE A 162 -1.34 -13.17 -8.21
C ILE A 162 -1.25 -11.98 -7.24
N LEU A 163 -0.83 -10.82 -7.72
CA LEU A 163 -0.66 -9.60 -6.93
C LEU A 163 -2.00 -8.94 -6.54
N LEU A 164 -3.12 -9.46 -7.06
CA LEU A 164 -4.46 -9.04 -6.66
C LEU A 164 -4.99 -9.79 -5.45
N ASP A 165 -4.28 -10.84 -5.02
CA ASP A 165 -4.58 -11.53 -3.78
C ASP A 165 -4.50 -10.55 -2.60
N PRO A 166 -5.50 -10.54 -1.68
CA PRO A 166 -5.50 -9.69 -0.50
C PRO A 166 -4.27 -9.80 0.40
N MET A 167 -3.51 -10.90 0.32
CA MET A 167 -2.25 -11.06 1.05
C MET A 167 -1.23 -9.97 0.67
N PHE A 168 -1.19 -9.53 -0.59
CA PHE A 168 -0.20 -8.56 -1.07
C PHE A 168 -0.63 -7.12 -0.82
N LEU A 169 0.13 -6.43 0.03
CA LEU A 169 0.07 -5.00 0.26
C LEU A 169 0.83 -4.27 -0.84
N HIS A 170 0.28 -3.13 -1.24
CA HIS A 170 0.75 -2.32 -2.33
C HIS A 170 1.24 -0.96 -1.87
N PHE A 171 2.05 -0.34 -2.72
CA PHE A 171 2.40 1.07 -2.59
C PHE A 171 1.57 1.93 -3.54
N PRO A 172 1.07 3.10 -3.11
CA PRO A 172 0.37 4.02 -4.00
C PRO A 172 1.28 4.55 -5.12
N ARG A 173 0.71 4.67 -6.32
CA ARG A 173 1.35 5.29 -7.49
C ARG A 173 1.31 6.83 -7.38
N PRO A 174 2.11 7.56 -8.17
CA PRO A 174 2.16 9.02 -8.10
C PRO A 174 0.80 9.75 -8.26
N ASN A 175 -0.18 9.12 -8.90
CA ASN A 175 -1.53 9.66 -9.14
C ASN A 175 -2.62 8.99 -8.30
N GLU A 176 -2.24 8.29 -7.24
CA GLU A 176 -3.16 7.63 -6.33
C GLU A 176 -3.13 8.29 -4.96
N ALA A 177 -4.27 8.20 -4.27
CA ALA A 177 -4.44 8.77 -2.95
C ALA A 177 -3.43 8.18 -1.96
N ARG A 178 -2.76 9.08 -1.25
CA ARG A 178 -1.76 8.75 -0.22
C ARG A 178 -1.74 9.73 0.94
N VAL A 179 -2.13 10.98 0.68
CA VAL A 179 -2.09 12.03 1.69
C VAL A 179 -3.20 11.80 2.70
N TRP A 180 -2.85 11.97 3.96
CA TRP A 180 -3.73 11.86 5.10
C TRP A 180 -3.80 13.22 5.79
N TYR A 181 -5.03 13.75 5.83
CA TYR A 181 -5.38 14.98 6.52
C TYR A 181 -6.30 14.59 7.68
N PRO A 182 -5.78 14.44 8.91
CA PRO A 182 -6.55 13.96 10.06
C PRO A 182 -7.89 14.69 10.23
N GLY A 183 -8.99 13.96 10.18
CA GLY A 183 -10.34 14.51 10.35
C GLY A 183 -10.99 15.12 9.12
N LEU A 184 -10.34 15.09 7.97
CA LEU A 184 -10.92 15.55 6.70
C LEU A 184 -12.15 14.73 6.28
N SER A 185 -12.11 13.40 6.46
CA SER A 185 -13.19 12.50 6.01
C SER A 185 -14.54 12.78 6.68
N VAL A 186 -14.48 13.33 7.91
CA VAL A 186 -15.64 13.70 8.72
C VAL A 186 -15.83 15.21 8.84
N GLN A 187 -15.01 16.00 8.14
CA GLN A 187 -15.00 17.46 8.21
C GLN A 187 -14.94 17.99 9.65
N ARG A 188 -14.11 17.35 10.49
CA ARG A 188 -13.91 17.72 11.90
C ARG A 188 -12.52 18.26 12.12
N THR A 189 -12.46 19.45 12.70
CA THR A 189 -11.23 20.13 13.09
C THR A 189 -10.83 19.90 14.53
N ASN A 190 -11.69 19.33 15.39
CA ASN A 190 -11.44 19.17 16.83
C ASN A 190 -11.30 17.70 17.24
N ILE A 191 -10.61 16.90 16.44
CA ILE A 191 -10.29 15.52 16.84
C ILE A 191 -9.18 15.56 17.91
N PRO A 192 -9.30 14.83 19.03
CA PRO A 192 -8.40 14.97 20.17
C PRO A 192 -6.96 14.56 19.89
N ASN A 193 -6.74 13.55 19.03
CA ASN A 193 -5.42 13.01 18.72
C ASN A 193 -5.42 12.25 17.39
N LEU A 194 -4.21 11.93 16.89
CA LEU A 194 -4.02 11.24 15.61
C LEU A 194 -4.59 9.81 15.61
N ILE A 195 -4.56 9.09 16.74
CA ILE A 195 -5.10 7.73 16.81
C ILE A 195 -6.64 7.72 16.67
N THR A 196 -7.33 8.71 17.25
CA THR A 196 -8.77 8.88 17.07
C THR A 196 -9.11 9.25 15.63
N ALA A 197 -8.33 10.16 15.02
CA ALA A 197 -8.51 10.49 13.60
C ALA A 197 -8.34 9.24 12.73
N LEU A 198 -7.30 8.44 13.03
CA LEU A 198 -6.99 7.22 12.30
C LEU A 198 -8.16 6.23 12.34
N SER A 199 -8.70 5.93 13.52
CA SER A 199 -9.82 4.99 13.65
C SER A 199 -11.06 5.43 12.89
N ILE A 200 -11.36 6.73 12.89
CA ILE A 200 -12.48 7.30 12.13
C ILE A 200 -12.22 7.17 10.62
N ASP A 201 -11.05 7.60 10.16
CA ASP A 201 -10.69 7.58 8.74
C ASP A 201 -10.60 6.15 8.21
N HIS A 202 -10.18 5.17 9.01
CA HIS A 202 -10.17 3.74 8.63
C HIS A 202 -11.57 3.19 8.37
N ALA A 203 -12.58 3.62 9.14
CA ALA A 203 -13.95 3.18 8.94
C ALA A 203 -14.56 3.70 7.63
N ILE A 204 -14.15 4.91 7.20
CA ILE A 204 -14.69 5.60 6.02
C ILE A 204 -13.87 5.26 4.77
N GLU A 205 -12.55 5.28 4.88
CA GLU A 205 -11.58 5.11 3.81
C GLU A 205 -10.81 3.79 3.96
N ARG A 206 -11.51 2.66 3.83
CA ARG A 206 -10.94 1.30 3.99
C ARG A 206 -9.69 1.03 3.15
N TRP A 207 -9.53 1.73 2.03
CA TRP A 207 -8.35 1.67 1.16
C TRP A 207 -7.06 2.07 1.88
N ARG A 208 -7.11 2.89 2.93
CA ARG A 208 -5.94 3.33 3.69
C ARG A 208 -5.21 2.17 4.36
N ASN A 209 -5.96 1.19 4.86
CA ASN A 209 -5.42 -0.07 5.38
C ASN A 209 -5.46 -1.19 4.33
N GLN A 210 -5.65 -0.84 3.06
CA GLN A 210 -5.72 -1.80 1.96
C GLN A 210 -6.74 -2.91 2.23
N PHE A 211 -7.86 -2.57 2.89
CA PHE A 211 -8.90 -3.51 3.29
C PHE A 211 -8.43 -4.67 4.20
N HIS A 212 -7.24 -4.59 4.82
CA HIS A 212 -6.66 -5.67 5.63
C HIS A 212 -7.60 -6.15 6.75
N PRO A 213 -8.28 -5.27 7.53
CA PRO A 213 -9.27 -5.71 8.52
C PRO A 213 -10.60 -6.20 7.92
N TRP A 214 -10.83 -5.98 6.62
CA TRP A 214 -12.09 -6.26 5.92
C TRP A 214 -11.85 -7.06 4.64
N LEU A 215 -11.16 -8.21 4.75
CA LEU A 215 -10.80 -9.06 3.61
C LEU A 215 -11.99 -9.38 2.70
N ALA A 216 -13.18 -9.63 3.25
CA ALA A 216 -14.38 -9.89 2.45
C ALA A 216 -14.78 -8.70 1.55
N SER A 217 -14.39 -7.48 1.91
CA SER A 217 -14.58 -6.25 1.11
C SER A 217 -13.36 -5.89 0.25
N HIS A 218 -12.27 -6.64 0.32
CA HIS A 218 -11.10 -6.39 -0.51
C HIS A 218 -11.47 -6.60 -1.99
N PRO A 219 -11.09 -5.69 -2.92
CA PRO A 219 -11.43 -5.81 -4.34
C PRO A 219 -11.04 -7.15 -4.97
N GLY A 220 -9.96 -7.75 -4.48
CA GLY A 220 -9.46 -9.06 -4.93
C GLY A 220 -10.29 -10.24 -4.51
N SER A 221 -11.02 -10.14 -3.40
CA SER A 221 -11.83 -11.24 -2.86
C SER A 221 -13.03 -11.57 -3.77
N SER A 222 -13.45 -10.62 -4.60
CA SER A 222 -14.54 -10.78 -5.56
C SER A 222 -14.09 -11.14 -6.97
N LEU A 223 -12.78 -11.30 -7.21
CA LEU A 223 -12.27 -11.61 -8.55
C LEU A 223 -12.48 -13.10 -8.88
N PRO A 224 -13.03 -13.43 -10.06
CA PRO A 224 -13.11 -14.82 -10.50
C PRO A 224 -11.70 -15.38 -10.63
N ARG A 225 -11.41 -16.46 -9.91
CA ARG A 225 -10.13 -17.16 -9.98
C ARG A 225 -10.14 -18.09 -11.19
N LEU A 226 -9.09 -18.04 -11.98
CA LEU A 226 -8.93 -18.97 -13.10
C LEU A 226 -8.51 -20.34 -12.56
N VAL A 227 -9.33 -21.35 -12.86
CA VAL A 227 -9.06 -22.74 -12.49
C VAL A 227 -7.79 -23.20 -13.21
N GLY A 228 -6.93 -23.93 -12.52
CA GLY A 228 -5.69 -24.46 -13.08
C GLY A 228 -4.50 -23.49 -13.16
N LYS A 229 -4.64 -22.24 -12.69
CA LYS A 229 -3.66 -21.17 -12.97
C LYS A 229 -2.53 -20.99 -11.96
N PHE A 230 -2.73 -21.41 -10.71
CA PHE A 230 -1.76 -21.24 -9.62
C PHE A 230 -1.38 -22.57 -8.97
N PHE A 231 -1.22 -23.61 -9.78
CA PHE A 231 -0.84 -24.94 -9.29
C PHE A 231 0.64 -25.17 -9.56
N ASP A 232 1.29 -25.90 -8.64
CA ASP A 232 2.59 -26.49 -8.92
C ASP A 232 2.43 -27.39 -10.16
N ARG A 233 3.35 -27.28 -11.13
CA ARG A 233 3.44 -28.29 -12.19
C ARG A 233 4.14 -29.50 -11.58
N GLU A 234 3.50 -30.67 -11.68
CA GLU A 234 4.12 -31.97 -11.35
C GLU A 234 5.40 -32.20 -12.16
#